data_AF-A0A8T1Z6R0-F1
#
_entry.id   AF-A0A8T1Z6R0-F1
#
_cell.length_a   1.000
_cell.length_b   1.000
_cell.length_c   1.000
_cell.angle_alpha   90.00
_cell.angle_beta   90.00
_cell.angle_gamma   90.00
#
_symmetry.space_group_name_H-M   'P 1'
#
loop_
_entity.id
_entity.type
_entity.pdbx_description
1 polymer ?
#
loop_
_entity_poly.entity_id
_entity_poly.type
_entity_poly.pdbx_seq_one_letter_code
_entity_poly.pdbx_strand_id
1 'polypeptide(L)'
;MSDLMFVIGVYTTKSKKITLVESGKNREFSHNDRFQIEIVDLSRFEVPKSSMDDVMITWEVVYKKDWQNVATIVKARRSLDTNLRWLFNDLPAPEDLIRSGLTADVKVSLNGDLLDKISLEIFIESDKRYLSPDDTLRYLQCFFISKNYMYIQSL
;
A
#
# COMPACT_ATOMS: atom_id res chain seq x y z
N MET A 1 15.37 2.46 4.28
CA MET A 1 14.22 2.79 3.41
C MET A 1 14.40 4.06 2.57
N SER A 2 15.54 4.78 2.65
CA SER A 2 15.75 6.06 1.93
C SER A 2 15.60 5.95 0.41
N ASP A 3 15.92 4.79 -0.15
CA ASP A 3 15.90 4.52 -1.59
C ASP A 3 14.51 4.14 -2.09
N LEU A 4 13.50 4.06 -1.21
CA LEU A 4 12.14 3.68 -1.57
C LEU A 4 11.25 4.92 -1.69
N MET A 5 10.46 4.95 -2.75
CA MET A 5 9.31 5.84 -2.88
C MET A 5 8.03 5.02 -2.87
N PHE A 6 7.09 5.40 -2.04
CA PHE A 6 5.77 4.78 -1.96
C PHE A 6 4.80 5.64 -2.77
N VAL A 7 4.17 5.02 -3.76
CA VAL A 7 3.17 5.68 -4.62
C VAL A 7 1.82 5.08 -4.29
N ILE A 8 0.91 5.92 -3.79
CA ILE A 8 -0.44 5.52 -3.42
C ILE A 8 -1.42 6.20 -4.36
N GLY A 9 -2.25 5.40 -5.02
CA GLY A 9 -3.31 5.86 -5.90
C GLY A 9 -4.67 5.50 -5.33
N VAL A 10 -5.60 6.46 -5.37
CA VAL A 10 -7.00 6.26 -5.03
C VAL A 10 -7.83 6.68 -6.23
N TYR A 11 -8.61 5.76 -6.76
CA TYR A 11 -9.43 5.99 -7.94
C TYR A 11 -10.87 5.61 -7.62
N THR A 12 -11.77 6.56 -7.86
CA THR A 12 -13.21 6.37 -7.65
C THR A 12 -13.91 5.97 -8.95
N THR A 13 -15.11 5.39 -8.84
CA THR A 13 -15.95 5.07 -10.02
C THR A 13 -16.28 6.30 -10.86
N LYS A 14 -16.37 7.48 -10.24
CA LYS A 14 -16.66 8.76 -10.90
C LYS A 14 -15.41 9.53 -11.37
N SER A 15 -14.31 8.81 -11.59
CA SER A 15 -13.08 9.30 -12.24
C SER A 15 -12.20 10.25 -11.42
N LYS A 16 -12.47 10.44 -10.12
CA LYS A 16 -11.56 11.22 -9.27
C LYS A 16 -10.35 10.37 -8.90
N LYS A 17 -9.17 10.84 -9.30
CA LYS A 17 -7.87 10.22 -9.04
C LYS A 17 -7.09 11.07 -8.05
N ILE A 18 -6.72 10.48 -6.92
CA ILE A 18 -5.73 11.02 -6.01
C ILE A 18 -4.46 10.19 -6.20
N THR A 19 -3.32 10.83 -6.35
CA THR A 19 -2.02 10.15 -6.35
C THR A 19 -1.10 10.89 -5.42
N LEU A 20 -0.51 10.13 -4.50
CA LEU A 20 0.35 10.62 -3.45
C LEU A 20 1.66 9.87 -3.50
N VAL A 21 2.74 10.59 -3.26
CA VAL A 21 4.09 10.09 -3.37
C VAL A 21 4.81 10.40 -2.08
N GLU A 22 5.17 9.37 -1.34
CA GLU A 22 5.83 9.47 -0.04
C GLU A 22 7.25 8.91 -0.11
N SER A 23 8.21 9.66 0.40
CA SER A 23 9.59 9.17 0.51
C SER A 23 9.74 8.28 1.74
N GLY A 24 10.37 7.12 1.56
CA GLY A 24 10.73 6.25 2.68
C GLY A 24 11.76 6.84 3.64
N LYS A 25 12.44 7.94 3.26
CA LYS A 25 13.35 8.69 4.15
C LYS A 25 12.60 9.53 5.19
N ASN A 26 11.38 9.98 4.87
CA ASN A 26 10.62 10.89 5.71
C ASN A 26 9.70 10.17 6.70
N ARG A 27 9.84 8.84 6.83
CA ARG A 27 9.04 8.07 7.76
C ARG A 27 9.75 7.88 9.08
N GLU A 28 9.16 8.49 10.10
CA GLU A 28 9.31 8.02 11.47
C GLU A 28 8.33 6.86 11.66
N PHE A 29 8.84 5.67 11.96
CA PHE A 29 7.98 4.54 12.27
C PHE A 29 7.34 4.76 13.64
N SER A 30 6.02 4.68 13.69
CA SER A 30 5.26 4.89 14.93
C SER A 30 5.77 4.00 16.07
N HIS A 31 5.61 4.45 17.32
CA HIS A 31 5.99 3.75 18.56
C HIS A 31 5.44 2.32 18.75
N ASN A 32 4.57 1.84 17.85
CA ASN A 32 3.95 0.51 17.94
C ASN A 32 4.67 -0.56 17.10
N ASP A 33 5.90 -0.31 16.66
CA ASP A 33 6.76 -1.22 15.88
C ASP A 33 6.12 -1.81 14.61
N ARG A 34 5.05 -1.19 14.10
CA ARG A 34 4.34 -1.63 12.89
C ARG A 34 4.57 -0.67 11.73
N PHE A 35 4.62 -1.22 10.52
CA PHE A 35 4.63 -0.44 9.29
C PHE A 35 3.21 -0.01 8.94
N GLN A 36 2.96 1.30 8.94
CA GLN A 36 1.67 1.89 8.58
C GLN A 36 1.90 3.06 7.63
N ILE A 37 1.19 3.09 6.50
CA ILE A 37 1.04 4.29 5.67
C ILE A 37 -0.22 4.99 6.09
N GLU A 38 -0.11 6.23 6.52
CA GLU A 38 -1.26 7.05 6.83
C GLU A 38 -1.28 8.28 5.93
N ILE A 39 -2.42 8.47 5.28
CA ILE A 39 -2.69 9.60 4.41
C ILE A 39 -3.84 10.36 5.05
N VAL A 40 -3.57 11.59 5.46
CA VAL A 40 -4.51 12.46 6.18
C VAL A 40 -4.95 13.65 5.33
N ASP A 41 -6.03 14.30 5.74
CA ASP A 41 -6.55 15.51 5.11
C ASP A 41 -6.85 15.33 3.61
N LEU A 42 -7.46 14.20 3.27
CA LEU A 42 -7.97 13.94 1.92
C LEU A 42 -9.26 14.72 1.63
N SER A 43 -9.88 15.31 2.65
CA SER A 43 -11.14 16.07 2.50
C SER A 43 -10.99 17.27 1.59
N ARG A 44 -9.78 17.85 1.50
CA ARG A 44 -9.44 18.93 0.56
C ARG A 44 -9.60 18.53 -0.90
N PHE A 45 -9.53 17.23 -1.19
CA PHE A 45 -9.77 16.73 -2.52
C PHE A 45 -11.26 16.53 -2.76
N GLU A 46 -12.19 16.88 -1.86
CA GLU A 46 -13.64 16.86 -2.09
C GLU A 46 -14.12 15.55 -2.76
N VAL A 47 -13.69 14.41 -2.24
CA VAL A 47 -14.14 13.10 -2.74
C VAL A 47 -15.33 12.65 -1.90
N PRO A 48 -16.57 12.77 -2.40
CA PRO A 48 -17.75 12.44 -1.62
C PRO A 48 -17.94 10.92 -1.53
N LYS A 49 -18.45 10.42 -0.41
CA LYS A 49 -18.81 9.01 -0.18
C LYS A 49 -19.68 8.43 -1.31
N SER A 50 -20.61 9.23 -1.84
CA SER A 50 -21.48 8.87 -2.97
C SER A 50 -20.76 8.68 -4.32
N SER A 51 -19.46 8.97 -4.39
CA SER A 51 -18.59 8.66 -5.54
C SER A 51 -17.78 7.38 -5.36
N MET A 52 -17.90 6.74 -4.19
CA MET A 52 -16.99 5.69 -3.76
C MET A 52 -17.65 4.30 -3.76
N ASP A 53 -18.74 4.12 -4.50
CA ASP A 53 -19.45 2.83 -4.61
C ASP A 53 -18.49 1.67 -4.92
N ASP A 54 -17.48 1.93 -5.77
CA ASP A 54 -16.22 1.19 -5.81
C ASP A 54 -15.03 2.14 -5.75
N VAL A 55 -13.97 1.72 -5.04
CA VAL A 55 -12.68 2.40 -5.07
C VAL A 55 -11.60 1.40 -5.48
N MET A 56 -10.76 1.82 -6.41
CA MET A 56 -9.49 1.17 -6.69
C MET A 56 -8.41 1.85 -5.88
N ILE A 57 -7.70 1.06 -5.09
CA ILE A 57 -6.53 1.50 -4.34
C ILE A 57 -5.31 0.79 -4.91
N THR A 58 -4.31 1.59 -5.28
CA THR A 58 -3.01 1.09 -5.70
C THR A 58 -1.96 1.51 -4.69
N TRP A 59 -1.10 0.58 -4.33
CA TRP A 59 0.09 0.84 -3.55
C TRP A 59 1.29 0.23 -4.27
N GLU A 60 2.16 1.10 -4.75
CA GLU A 60 3.36 0.75 -5.49
C GLU A 60 4.60 1.25 -4.74
N VAL A 61 5.70 0.53 -4.90
CA VAL A 61 7.00 0.91 -4.35
C VAL A 61 7.98 1.03 -5.51
N VAL A 62 8.63 2.18 -5.60
CA VAL A 62 9.66 2.49 -6.61
C VAL A 62 11.02 2.49 -5.92
N TYR A 63 11.96 1.71 -6.44
CA TYR A 63 13.32 1.65 -5.91
C TYR A 63 14.24 2.64 -6.63
N LYS A 64 15.04 3.40 -5.87
CA LYS A 64 16.02 4.40 -6.36
C LYS A 64 15.46 5.41 -7.38
N LYS A 65 14.15 5.69 -7.32
CA LYS A 65 13.43 6.54 -8.29
C LYS A 65 13.48 6.00 -9.73
N ASP A 66 13.78 4.73 -9.92
CA ASP A 66 13.77 4.06 -11.21
C ASP A 66 12.37 3.49 -11.47
N TRP A 67 11.63 4.15 -12.38
CA TRP A 67 10.28 3.75 -12.77
C TRP A 67 10.23 2.46 -13.60
N GLN A 68 11.37 1.90 -14.00
CA GLN A 68 11.44 0.54 -14.53
C GLN A 68 11.47 -0.50 -13.39
N ASN A 69 11.84 -0.07 -12.18
CA ASN A 69 11.97 -0.90 -11.00
C ASN A 69 10.86 -0.63 -9.97
N VAL A 70 9.62 -0.98 -10.36
CA VAL A 70 8.41 -0.82 -9.55
C VAL A 70 7.91 -2.17 -9.06
N ALA A 71 7.55 -2.25 -7.77
CA ALA A 71 6.82 -3.36 -7.20
C ALA A 71 5.40 -2.91 -6.87
N THR A 72 4.40 -3.51 -7.51
CA THR A 72 2.99 -3.31 -7.15
C THR A 72 2.68 -4.20 -5.95
N ILE A 73 2.48 -3.59 -4.78
CA ILE A 73 2.17 -4.29 -3.53
C ILE A 73 0.67 -4.54 -3.43
N VAL A 74 -0.13 -3.51 -3.73
CA VAL A 74 -1.59 -3.61 -3.73
C VAL A 74 -2.13 -3.04 -5.04
N LYS A 75 -3.06 -3.78 -5.64
CA LYS A 75 -3.94 -3.28 -6.69
C LYS A 75 -5.31 -3.91 -6.48
N ALA A 76 -6.15 -3.23 -5.71
CA ALA A 76 -7.43 -3.78 -5.28
C ALA A 76 -8.56 -2.83 -5.64
N ARG A 77 -9.55 -3.35 -6.38
CA ARG A 77 -10.87 -2.73 -6.51
C ARG A 77 -11.78 -3.31 -5.44
N ARG A 78 -12.45 -2.47 -4.68
CA ARG A 78 -13.39 -2.91 -3.64
C ARG A 78 -14.61 -2.00 -3.63
N SER A 79 -15.77 -2.62 -3.45
CA SER A 79 -16.97 -1.87 -3.13
C SER A 79 -16.87 -1.38 -1.70
N LEU A 80 -17.16 -0.09 -1.47
CA LEU A 80 -17.24 0.46 -0.13
C LEU A 80 -18.70 0.33 0.32
N ASP A 81 -19.07 -0.89 0.71
CA ASP A 81 -20.36 -1.11 1.35
C ASP A 81 -20.43 -0.44 2.74
N THR A 82 -21.57 -0.57 3.42
CA THR A 82 -21.84 0.11 4.69
C THR A 82 -20.89 -0.27 5.84
N ASN A 83 -20.06 -1.32 5.69
CA ASN A 83 -19.10 -1.79 6.69
C ASN A 83 -17.65 -1.39 6.35
N LEU A 84 -17.47 -0.10 6.03
CA LEU A 84 -16.28 0.69 5.66
C LEU A 84 -14.93 0.49 6.42
N ARG A 85 -14.69 -0.62 7.13
CA ARG A 85 -13.58 -0.67 8.09
C ARG A 85 -12.38 -1.52 7.70
N TRP A 86 -12.50 -2.57 6.88
CA TRP A 86 -11.39 -3.50 6.64
C TRP A 86 -11.45 -4.06 5.22
N LEU A 87 -10.43 -3.76 4.41
CA LEU A 87 -10.26 -4.37 3.11
C LEU A 87 -9.01 -5.24 3.15
N PHE A 88 -9.21 -6.55 3.01
CA PHE A 88 -8.15 -7.53 2.89
C PHE A 88 -7.85 -7.80 1.41
N ASN A 89 -6.57 -7.78 1.04
CA ASN A 89 -6.10 -8.26 -0.24
C ASN A 89 -4.87 -9.12 -0.05
N ASP A 90 -4.91 -10.36 -0.53
CA ASP A 90 -3.75 -11.23 -0.50
C ASP A 90 -2.59 -10.54 -1.22
N LEU A 91 -1.45 -10.53 -0.56
CA LEU A 91 -0.23 -9.99 -1.10
C LEU A 91 0.54 -11.10 -1.82
N PRO A 92 1.26 -10.76 -2.91
CA PRO A 92 2.18 -11.70 -3.51
C PRO A 92 3.20 -12.14 -2.46
N ALA A 93 3.32 -13.45 -2.23
CA ALA A 93 4.45 -13.99 -1.48
C ALA A 93 5.62 -14.14 -2.47
N PRO A 94 6.78 -13.51 -2.22
CA PRO A 94 7.97 -13.79 -3.01
C PRO A 94 8.33 -15.28 -2.93
N GLU A 95 8.80 -15.88 -4.03
CA GLU A 95 9.11 -17.31 -4.10
C GLU A 95 10.07 -17.79 -3.00
N ASP A 96 11.00 -16.92 -2.59
CA ASP A 96 12.00 -17.20 -1.54
C ASP A 96 11.53 -16.86 -0.11
N LEU A 97 10.36 -16.24 0.04
CA LEU A 97 9.81 -15.86 1.34
C LEU A 97 8.55 -16.71 1.59
N ILE A 98 8.71 -17.82 2.30
CA ILE A 98 7.59 -18.64 2.78
C ILE A 98 6.85 -17.87 3.88
N ARG A 99 6.06 -16.87 3.49
CA ARG A 99 5.05 -16.21 4.32
C ARG A 99 3.73 -16.26 3.55
N SER A 100 3.08 -17.42 3.57
CA SER A 100 1.69 -17.54 3.13
C SER A 100 0.78 -16.72 4.06
N GLY A 101 -0.35 -16.25 3.53
CA GLY A 101 -1.32 -15.47 4.32
C GLY A 101 -0.87 -14.04 4.62
N LEU A 102 -0.05 -13.43 3.77
CA LEU A 102 0.18 -11.98 3.82
C LEU A 102 -1.02 -11.25 3.20
N THR A 103 -1.50 -10.24 3.90
CA THR A 103 -2.68 -9.49 3.48
C THR A 103 -2.44 -8.00 3.67
N ALA A 104 -2.78 -7.21 2.65
CA ALA A 104 -2.89 -5.77 2.83
C ALA A 104 -4.17 -5.45 3.59
N ASP A 105 -4.05 -4.69 4.68
CA ASP A 105 -5.16 -4.16 5.46
C ASP A 105 -5.32 -2.68 5.12
N VAL A 106 -6.42 -2.33 4.46
CA VAL A 106 -6.73 -0.96 4.06
C VAL A 106 -7.93 -0.43 4.83
N LYS A 107 -7.73 0.70 5.52
CA LYS A 107 -8.72 1.38 6.33
C LYS A 107 -9.04 2.75 5.74
N VAL A 108 -10.32 3.07 5.63
CA VAL A 108 -10.80 4.34 5.07
C VAL A 108 -11.59 5.08 6.15
N SER A 109 -11.37 6.37 6.29
CA SER A 109 -12.16 7.24 7.16
C SER A 109 -12.77 8.40 6.39
N LEU A 110 -13.95 8.81 6.83
CA LEU A 110 -14.68 9.93 6.27
C LEU A 110 -14.82 11.04 7.33
N ASN A 111 -14.74 12.29 6.89
CA ASN A 111 -15.12 13.45 7.67
C ASN A 111 -16.43 13.98 7.10
N GLY A 112 -17.53 13.72 7.81
CA GLY A 112 -18.88 13.83 7.23
C GLY A 112 -19.01 12.88 6.03
N ASP A 113 -19.32 13.45 4.86
CA ASP A 113 -19.45 12.70 3.61
C ASP A 113 -18.19 12.72 2.75
N LEU A 114 -17.09 13.34 3.18
CA LEU A 114 -15.87 13.43 2.38
C LEU A 114 -14.83 12.41 2.84
N LEU A 115 -14.10 11.81 1.89
CA LEU A 115 -12.91 11.03 2.18
C LEU A 115 -11.91 11.90 2.95
N ASP A 116 -11.54 11.47 4.14
CA ASP A 116 -10.65 12.22 5.03
C ASP A 116 -9.29 11.54 5.16
N LYS A 117 -9.26 10.22 5.37
CA LYS A 117 -8.01 9.51 5.55
C LYS A 117 -8.05 8.09 4.99
N ILE A 118 -6.89 7.62 4.56
CA ILE A 118 -6.64 6.23 4.19
C ILE A 118 -5.43 5.74 4.98
N SER A 119 -5.52 4.53 5.51
CA SER A 119 -4.40 3.84 6.13
C SER A 119 -4.14 2.50 5.44
N LEU A 120 -2.87 2.19 5.18
CA LEU A 120 -2.41 0.94 4.59
C LEU A 120 -1.44 0.26 5.56
N GLU A 121 -1.71 -0.99 5.88
CA GLU A 121 -0.87 -1.84 6.73
C GLU A 121 -0.70 -3.22 6.06
N ILE A 122 0.32 -3.97 6.47
CA ILE A 122 0.49 -5.37 6.04
C ILE A 122 0.30 -6.28 7.25
N PHE A 123 -0.64 -7.21 7.13
CA PHE A 123 -0.99 -8.19 8.15
C PHE A 123 -0.54 -9.59 7.73
N ILE A 124 -0.03 -10.36 8.67
CA ILE A 124 0.24 -11.79 8.51
C ILE A 124 -0.90 -12.54 9.17
N GLU A 125 -1.72 -13.22 8.39
CA GLU A 125 -2.88 -13.99 8.87
C GLU A 125 -2.46 -15.16 9.77
N SER A 126 -1.41 -15.89 9.39
CA SER A 126 -0.90 -17.04 10.16
C SER A 126 -0.46 -16.65 11.57
N ASP A 127 0.21 -15.51 11.69
CA ASP A 127 0.83 -15.04 12.93
C ASP A 127 -0.08 -14.06 13.69
N LYS A 128 -1.22 -13.68 13.10
CA LYS A 128 -2.16 -12.67 13.59
C LYS A 128 -1.49 -11.37 14.02
N ARG A 129 -0.51 -10.88 13.25
CA ARG A 129 0.28 -9.68 13.55
C ARG A 129 0.52 -8.81 12.33
N TYR A 130 0.77 -7.52 12.56
CA TYR A 130 1.22 -6.59 11.52
C TYR A 130 2.73 -6.69 11.30
N LEU A 131 3.19 -6.41 10.08
CA LEU A 131 4.63 -6.33 9.79
C LEU A 131 5.26 -5.14 10.49
N SER A 132 6.47 -5.37 11.00
CA SER A 132 7.34 -4.29 11.41
C SER A 132 7.98 -3.57 10.21
N PRO A 133 8.59 -2.40 10.41
CA PRO A 133 9.37 -1.73 9.37
C PRO A 133 10.45 -2.62 8.76
N ASP A 134 11.18 -3.37 9.57
CA ASP A 134 12.25 -4.27 9.12
C ASP A 134 11.69 -5.46 8.35
N ASP A 135 10.61 -6.07 8.84
CA ASP A 135 9.93 -7.16 8.13
C ASP A 135 9.37 -6.68 6.77
N THR A 136 8.85 -5.45 6.72
CA THR A 136 8.38 -4.83 5.47
C THR A 136 9.53 -4.58 4.52
N LEU A 137 10.68 -4.10 5.00
CA LEU A 137 11.86 -3.91 4.16
C LEU A 137 12.34 -5.24 3.57
N ARG A 138 12.42 -6.31 4.38
CA ARG A 138 12.80 -7.66 3.93
C ARG A 138 11.83 -8.19 2.88
N TYR A 139 10.53 -8.04 3.12
CA TYR A 139 9.49 -8.40 2.15
C TYR A 139 9.65 -7.65 0.82
N LEU A 140 9.85 -6.33 0.86
CA LEU A 140 10.04 -5.50 -0.34
C LEU A 140 11.33 -5.85 -1.09
N GLN A 141 12.42 -6.11 -0.37
CA GLN A 141 13.70 -6.51 -0.96
C GLN A 141 13.55 -7.74 -1.86
N CYS A 142 12.69 -8.70 -1.52
CA CYS A 142 12.47 -9.87 -2.36
C CYS A 142 11.95 -9.53 -3.77
N PHE A 143 11.19 -8.44 -3.96
CA PHE A 143 10.70 -8.01 -5.28
C PHE A 143 11.75 -7.26 -6.11
N PHE A 144 12.69 -6.59 -5.43
CA PHE A 144 13.73 -5.79 -6.09
C PHE A 144 15.03 -6.58 -6.31
N ILE A 145 15.32 -7.58 -5.47
CA ILE A 145 16.45 -8.49 -5.63
C ILE A 145 16.18 -9.48 -6.76
N SER A 146 14.99 -10.09 -6.82
CA SER A 146 14.60 -10.99 -7.92
C SER A 146 14.64 -10.31 -9.29
N LYS A 147 14.34 -9.00 -9.37
CA LYS A 147 14.50 -8.20 -10.60
C LYS A 147 15.95 -7.94 -11.01
N ASN A 148 16.89 -7.82 -10.06
CA ASN A 148 18.31 -7.63 -10.38
C ASN A 148 19.00 -8.93 -10.84
N TYR A 149 18.55 -10.10 -10.39
CA TYR A 149 19.05 -11.38 -10.90
C TYR A 149 18.62 -11.66 -12.35
N MET A 150 17.43 -11.21 -12.76
CA MET A 150 16.95 -11.36 -14.14
C MET A 150 17.78 -10.57 -15.16
N TYR A 151 18.35 -9.41 -14.78
CA TYR A 151 19.20 -8.61 -15.67
C TYR A 151 20.62 -9.17 -15.85
N ILE A 152 21.09 -10.05 -14.96
CA ILE A 152 22.44 -10.65 -15.05
C ILE A 152 22.43 -11.91 -15.94
N GLN A 153 21.27 -12.52 -16.20
CA GLN A 153 21.15 -13.70 -17.07
C GLN A 153 20.78 -13.38 -18.54
N SER A 154 20.58 -12.11 -18.87
CA SER A 154 20.27 -11.65 -20.24
C SER A 154 21.45 -10.96 -20.93
N LEU A 155 22.69 -11.21 -20.48
CA LEU A 155 23.93 -10.75 -21.12
C LEU A 155 24.77 -11.94 -21.59
#